data_AF-U2ASR1-F1
#
_entry.id   AF-U2ASR1-F1
#
_cell.length_a   1.000
_cell.length_b   1.000
_cell.length_c   1.000
_cell.angle_alpha   90.00
_cell.angle_beta   90.00
_cell.angle_gamma   90.00
#
_symmetry.space_group_name_H-M   'P 1'
#
loop_
_entity.id
_entity.type
_entity.pdbx_description
1 polymer ?
#
loop_
_entity_poly.entity_id
_entity_poly.type
_entity_poly.pdbx_seq_one_letter_code
_entity_poly.pdbx_strand_id
1 'polypeptide(L)'
;MRKILLTFSLLFGLFLVSCSSNNPKAVAEKFLKAVNKLDFTEAKKYCDEDTQKLLSLMESFSKDEDTKKAKEKASDDDFTITKVEENGDKAKVYYKAKDSEKEVSLDLKKVDGKWLVSVNKEQGAKEQGMGHDHDHDHDHDTHEGEDMDAPDELAPDDAPNALDSIPAAK
;
A
#
# COMPACT_ATOMS: atom_id res chain seq x y z
N MET A 1 40.99 -41.33 33.03
CA MET A 1 41.31 -40.11 33.82
C MET A 1 42.42 -39.39 33.09
N ARG A 2 42.35 -38.15 32.63
CA ARG A 2 41.36 -37.09 32.73
C ARG A 2 41.52 -36.31 31.42
N LYS A 3 40.44 -36.16 30.65
CA LYS A 3 39.68 -34.91 30.57
C LYS A 3 40.54 -33.79 29.95
N ILE A 4 40.02 -33.20 28.86
CA ILE A 4 40.17 -31.76 28.53
C ILE A 4 41.14 -31.34 27.40
N LEU A 5 41.89 -32.24 26.75
CA LEU A 5 42.57 -31.83 25.49
C LEU A 5 41.74 -32.09 24.21
N LEU A 6 40.53 -32.65 24.36
CA LEU A 6 39.47 -32.64 23.35
C LEU A 6 38.64 -31.34 23.36
N THR A 7 39.16 -30.28 23.99
CA THR A 7 38.40 -29.04 24.25
C THR A 7 38.87 -27.85 23.39
N PHE A 8 39.89 -28.03 22.54
CA PHE A 8 40.38 -26.94 21.67
C PHE A 8 39.95 -27.04 20.20
N SER A 9 39.39 -28.18 19.78
CA SER A 9 38.90 -28.35 18.40
C SER A 9 37.44 -27.91 18.20
N LEU A 10 36.75 -27.49 19.27
CA LEU A 10 35.33 -27.13 19.24
C LEU A 10 35.08 -25.61 19.09
N LEU A 11 36.12 -24.77 19.06
CA LEU A 11 35.97 -23.31 19.17
C LEU A 11 36.63 -22.50 18.04
N PHE A 12 36.74 -23.03 16.82
CA PHE A 12 37.22 -22.27 15.65
C PHE A 12 36.26 -22.25 14.46
N GLY A 13 34.98 -22.37 14.75
CA GLY A 13 33.89 -22.13 13.83
C GLY A 13 32.88 -21.14 14.40
N LEU A 14 33.35 -20.10 15.12
CA LEU A 14 32.59 -18.85 15.13
C LEU A 14 32.58 -18.40 13.68
N PHE A 15 31.56 -18.83 12.95
CA PHE A 15 31.11 -18.19 11.72
C PHE A 15 31.09 -16.71 12.04
N LEU A 16 32.08 -16.02 11.51
CA LEU A 16 32.21 -14.57 11.58
C LEU A 16 30.85 -14.03 11.18
N VAL A 17 30.18 -13.42 12.14
CA VAL A 17 28.96 -12.64 12.00
C VAL A 17 29.19 -11.73 10.80
N SER A 18 28.68 -12.13 9.65
CA SER A 18 28.47 -11.19 8.56
C SER A 18 27.29 -10.36 9.01
N CYS A 19 27.59 -9.31 9.77
CA CYS A 19 26.73 -8.14 9.88
C CYS A 19 26.72 -7.46 8.51
N SER A 20 26.27 -8.19 7.49
CA SER A 20 25.99 -7.62 6.20
C SER A 20 24.78 -6.73 6.38
N SER A 21 24.82 -5.56 5.76
CA SER A 21 23.74 -4.58 5.73
C SER A 21 22.49 -5.08 4.98
N ASN A 22 22.44 -6.39 4.68
CA ASN A 22 21.41 -7.14 4.00
C ASN A 22 20.72 -8.06 5.02
N ASN A 23 20.04 -7.44 5.98
CA ASN A 23 19.04 -8.07 6.86
C ASN A 23 17.68 -7.39 6.60
N PRO A 24 16.55 -8.02 6.95
CA PRO A 24 15.23 -7.51 6.64
C PRO A 24 14.99 -6.09 7.16
N LYS A 25 15.44 -5.79 8.39
CA LYS A 25 15.31 -4.45 8.99
C LYS A 25 15.99 -3.39 8.14
N ALA A 26 17.26 -3.63 7.79
CA ALA A 26 18.06 -2.67 7.04
C ALA A 26 17.53 -2.45 5.61
N VAL A 27 17.03 -3.51 4.96
CA VAL A 27 16.41 -3.41 3.63
C VAL A 27 15.11 -2.63 3.70
N ALA A 28 14.23 -2.94 4.65
CA ALA A 28 12.98 -2.21 4.86
C ALA A 28 13.21 -0.74 5.18
N GLU A 29 14.18 -0.42 6.04
CA GLU A 29 14.51 0.97 6.40
C GLU A 29 14.97 1.78 5.18
N LYS A 30 15.85 1.21 4.34
CA LYS A 30 16.31 1.87 3.11
C LYS A 30 15.18 2.05 2.10
N PHE A 31 14.33 1.04 1.94
CA PHE A 31 13.17 1.10 1.08
C PHE A 31 12.20 2.21 1.53
N LEU A 32 11.81 2.23 2.81
CA LEU A 32 10.89 3.22 3.36
C LEU A 32 11.43 4.64 3.26
N LYS A 33 12.73 4.86 3.57
CA LYS A 33 13.38 6.17 3.41
C LYS A 33 13.36 6.64 1.95
N ALA A 34 13.65 5.75 1.02
CA ALA A 34 13.62 6.08 -0.40
C ALA A 34 12.21 6.40 -0.89
N VAL A 35 11.20 5.61 -0.48
CA VAL A 35 9.79 5.86 -0.81
C VAL A 35 9.29 7.19 -0.22
N ASN A 36 9.58 7.49 1.05
CA ASN A 36 9.19 8.77 1.66
C ASN A 36 9.79 9.98 0.94
N LYS A 37 11.04 9.85 0.48
CA LYS A 37 11.73 10.89 -0.32
C LYS A 37 11.36 10.88 -1.80
N LEU A 38 10.42 10.03 -2.20
CA LEU A 38 10.04 9.79 -3.60
C LEU A 38 11.23 9.50 -4.51
N ASP A 39 12.26 8.86 -3.95
CA ASP A 39 13.40 8.33 -4.68
C ASP A 39 13.10 6.91 -5.13
N PHE A 40 12.21 6.79 -6.12
CA PHE A 40 11.80 5.50 -6.66
C PHE A 40 12.97 4.73 -7.30
N THR A 41 14.01 5.44 -7.76
CA THR A 41 15.21 4.80 -8.31
C THR A 41 16.00 4.09 -7.22
N GLU A 42 16.19 4.73 -6.07
CA GLU A 42 16.83 4.10 -4.92
C GLU A 42 15.95 2.99 -4.32
N ALA A 43 14.64 3.21 -4.19
CA ALA A 43 13.71 2.23 -3.63
C ALA A 43 13.70 0.91 -4.43
N LYS A 44 13.78 0.99 -5.77
CA LYS A 44 13.83 -0.19 -6.66
C LYS A 44 15.02 -1.12 -6.38
N LYS A 45 16.09 -0.65 -5.73
CA LYS A 45 17.26 -1.49 -5.36
C LYS A 45 16.98 -2.44 -4.20
N TYR A 46 15.92 -2.20 -3.42
CA TYR A 46 15.61 -2.90 -2.18
C TYR A 46 14.32 -3.72 -2.26
N CYS A 47 13.76 -3.88 -3.47
CA CYS A 47 12.52 -4.62 -3.67
C CYS A 47 12.58 -5.55 -4.90
N ASP A 48 11.65 -6.49 -4.94
CA ASP A 48 11.52 -7.43 -6.05
C ASP A 48 10.92 -6.79 -7.30
N GLU A 49 10.98 -7.51 -8.43
CA GLU A 49 10.55 -7.00 -9.73
C GLU A 49 9.09 -6.55 -9.76
N ASP A 50 8.20 -7.24 -9.02
CA ASP A 50 6.79 -6.88 -8.98
C ASP A 50 6.56 -5.58 -8.19
N THR A 51 7.27 -5.41 -7.08
CA THR A 51 7.27 -4.14 -6.33
C THR A 51 7.93 -3.02 -7.16
N GLN A 52 8.95 -3.30 -7.95
CA GLN A 52 9.56 -2.30 -8.86
C GLN A 52 8.56 -1.80 -9.91
N LYS A 53 7.71 -2.68 -10.44
CA LYS A 53 6.60 -2.30 -11.36
C LYS A 53 5.60 -1.39 -10.64
N LEU A 54 5.24 -1.73 -9.39
CA LEU A 54 4.36 -0.89 -8.56
C LEU A 54 4.97 0.50 -8.32
N LEU A 55 6.25 0.59 -7.97
CA LEU A 55 6.95 1.86 -7.80
C LEU A 55 7.00 2.68 -9.10
N SER A 56 7.16 2.03 -10.26
CA SER A 56 7.18 2.72 -11.56
C SER A 56 5.81 3.30 -11.92
N LEU A 57 4.73 2.64 -11.51
CA LEU A 57 3.38 3.18 -11.60
C LEU A 57 3.21 4.39 -10.68
N MET A 58 3.63 4.29 -9.42
CA MET A 58 3.61 5.40 -8.46
C MET A 58 4.41 6.62 -8.96
N GLU A 59 5.62 6.40 -9.47
CA GLU A 59 6.48 7.42 -10.08
C GLU A 59 5.80 8.16 -11.25
N SER A 60 4.93 7.47 -12.00
CA SER A 60 4.18 8.09 -13.10
C SER A 60 3.12 9.08 -12.61
N PHE A 61 2.58 8.87 -11.40
CA PHE A 61 1.60 9.75 -10.76
C PHE A 61 2.23 10.86 -9.91
N SER A 62 3.46 10.68 -9.43
CA SER A 62 4.14 11.60 -8.51
C SER A 62 4.73 12.89 -9.14
N LYS A 63 4.18 13.37 -10.26
CA LYS A 63 4.77 14.47 -11.06
C LYS A 63 4.16 15.85 -10.79
N ASP A 64 3.16 15.94 -9.91
CA ASP A 64 2.54 17.23 -9.55
C ASP A 64 3.36 18.04 -8.54
N GLU A 65 3.01 19.33 -8.41
CA GLU A 65 3.71 20.29 -7.56
C GLU A 65 3.54 20.00 -6.06
N ASP A 66 2.44 19.35 -5.65
CA ASP A 66 2.20 19.02 -4.25
C ASP A 66 3.06 17.83 -3.80
N THR A 67 3.30 16.90 -4.72
CA THR A 67 4.22 15.78 -4.53
C THR A 67 5.67 16.25 -4.37
N LYS A 68 6.09 17.30 -5.09
CA LYS A 68 7.42 17.92 -4.89
C LYS A 68 7.59 18.54 -3.51
N LYS A 69 6.57 19.25 -3.01
CA LYS A 69 6.60 19.82 -1.65
C LYS A 69 6.63 18.75 -0.58
N ALA A 70 5.93 17.63 -0.79
CA ALA A 70 5.98 16.48 0.11
C ALA A 70 7.40 15.89 0.21
N LYS A 71 8.10 15.76 -0.92
CA LYS A 71 9.51 15.32 -0.96
C LYS A 71 10.46 16.23 -0.18
N GLU A 72 10.29 17.55 -0.26
CA GLU A 72 11.15 18.51 0.47
C GLU A 72 10.95 18.45 1.99
N LYS A 73 9.78 17.97 2.44
CA LYS A 73 9.45 17.84 3.87
C LYS A 73 9.76 16.46 4.44
N ALA A 74 10.09 15.48 3.61
CA ALA A 74 10.37 14.11 4.02
C ALA A 74 11.63 14.04 4.90
N SER A 75 11.52 13.38 6.04
CA SER A 75 12.61 13.13 6.99
C SER A 75 12.87 11.64 7.15
N ASP A 76 14.11 11.30 7.54
CA ASP A 76 14.48 9.93 7.87
C ASP A 76 13.81 9.41 9.14
N ASP A 77 13.26 10.32 9.96
CA ASP A 77 12.58 10.03 11.23
C ASP A 77 11.04 9.95 11.08
N ASP A 78 10.51 9.95 9.86
CA ASP A 78 9.06 9.91 9.60
C ASP A 78 8.41 8.57 9.94
N PHE A 79 9.22 7.55 10.24
CA PHE A 79 8.75 6.25 10.67
C PHE A 79 9.67 5.62 11.71
N THR A 80 9.16 4.63 12.43
CA THR A 80 9.92 3.80 13.37
C THR A 80 9.61 2.33 13.12
N ILE A 81 10.63 1.50 12.94
CA ILE A 81 10.49 0.04 12.89
C ILE A 81 10.31 -0.48 14.31
N THR A 82 9.20 -1.17 14.58
CA THR A 82 8.81 -1.65 15.90
C THR A 82 9.16 -3.12 16.12
N LYS A 83 9.05 -3.94 15.08
CA LYS A 83 9.24 -5.40 15.17
C LYS A 83 9.75 -5.97 13.85
N VAL A 84 10.54 -7.03 13.93
CA VAL A 84 10.94 -7.85 12.79
C VAL A 84 10.68 -9.31 13.13
N GLU A 85 9.93 -9.98 12.27
CA GLU A 85 9.69 -11.42 12.34
C GLU A 85 10.36 -12.08 11.14
N GLU A 86 11.30 -13.00 11.38
CA GLU A 86 11.99 -13.75 10.32
C GLU A 86 11.60 -15.22 10.38
N ASN A 87 11.26 -15.81 9.24
CA ASN A 87 10.96 -17.22 9.08
C ASN A 87 11.61 -17.76 7.80
N GLY A 88 12.85 -18.25 7.95
CA GLY A 88 13.66 -18.79 6.86
C GLY A 88 13.98 -17.72 5.80
N ASP A 89 13.34 -17.83 4.64
CA ASP A 89 13.50 -16.91 3.51
C ASP A 89 12.36 -15.92 3.36
N LYS A 90 11.52 -15.78 4.39
CA LYS A 90 10.50 -14.74 4.51
C LYS A 90 10.71 -13.93 5.77
N ALA A 91 10.38 -12.65 5.72
CA ALA A 91 10.37 -11.79 6.89
C ALA A 91 9.22 -10.80 6.81
N LYS A 92 8.78 -10.32 7.97
CA LYS A 92 7.80 -9.25 8.11
C LYS A 92 8.36 -8.18 9.01
N VAL A 93 8.42 -6.95 8.51
CA VAL A 93 8.94 -5.79 9.23
C VAL A 93 7.78 -4.85 9.55
N TYR A 94 7.51 -4.67 10.84
CA TYR A 94 6.46 -3.80 11.34
C TYR A 94 7.01 -2.41 11.61
N TYR A 95 6.26 -1.39 11.21
CA TYR A 95 6.62 0.00 11.40
C TYR A 95 5.40 0.89 11.68
N LYS A 96 5.67 2.04 12.27
CA LYS A 96 4.68 3.11 12.51
C LYS A 96 5.18 4.39 11.88
N ALA A 97 4.29 5.16 11.26
CA ALA A 97 4.60 6.54 10.92
C ALA A 97 4.65 7.39 12.20
N LYS A 98 5.47 8.44 12.22
CA LYS A 98 5.73 9.27 13.41
C LYS A 98 4.46 9.82 14.07
N ASP A 99 3.48 10.19 13.27
CA ASP A 99 2.21 10.78 13.71
C ASP A 99 1.03 9.78 13.66
N SER A 100 1.31 8.47 13.66
CA SER A 100 0.30 7.42 13.59
C SER A 100 0.53 6.33 14.63
N GLU A 101 -0.54 5.97 15.34
CA GLU A 101 -0.51 4.80 16.22
C GLU A 101 -0.69 3.48 15.45
N LYS A 102 -1.17 3.55 14.20
CA LYS A 102 -1.39 2.39 13.32
C LYS A 102 -0.05 1.75 12.98
N GLU A 103 0.11 0.51 13.40
CA GLU A 103 1.22 -0.34 12.99
C GLU A 103 0.90 -1.02 11.66
N VAL A 104 1.88 -0.99 10.76
CA VAL A 104 1.78 -1.45 9.38
C VAL A 104 2.96 -2.38 9.11
N SER A 105 2.84 -3.32 8.18
CA SER A 105 3.86 -4.36 7.95
C SER A 105 4.33 -4.40 6.50
N LEU A 106 5.65 -4.51 6.30
CA LEU A 106 6.26 -4.84 5.02
C LEU A 106 6.65 -6.31 5.00
N ASP A 107 6.19 -7.02 3.97
CA ASP A 107 6.70 -8.36 3.68
C ASP A 107 8.01 -8.27 2.90
N LEU A 108 8.96 -9.12 3.27
CA LEU A 108 10.22 -9.31 2.59
C LEU A 108 10.43 -10.79 2.29
N LYS A 109 11.11 -11.06 1.19
CA LYS A 109 11.57 -12.41 0.83
C LYS A 109 13.03 -12.40 0.44
N LYS A 110 13.70 -13.52 0.66
CA LYS A 110 15.08 -13.71 0.23
C LYS A 110 15.09 -14.28 -1.19
N VAL A 111 15.73 -13.57 -2.12
CA VAL A 111 15.96 -13.99 -3.50
C VAL A 111 17.47 -13.98 -3.72
N ASP A 112 18.03 -15.13 -4.12
CA ASP A 112 19.48 -15.30 -4.34
C ASP A 112 20.35 -14.81 -3.18
N GLY A 113 19.92 -15.10 -1.94
CA GLY A 113 20.65 -14.69 -0.74
C GLY A 113 20.45 -13.22 -0.33
N LYS A 114 19.64 -12.45 -1.06
CA LYS A 114 19.37 -11.02 -0.79
C LYS A 114 17.94 -10.81 -0.32
N TRP A 115 17.77 -10.06 0.75
CA TRP A 115 16.45 -9.65 1.21
C TRP A 115 15.91 -8.55 0.32
N LEU A 116 14.65 -8.69 -0.10
CA LEU A 116 13.94 -7.73 -0.93
C LEU A 116 12.53 -7.54 -0.38
N VAL A 117 12.06 -6.30 -0.35
CA VAL A 117 10.65 -5.98 -0.11
C VAL A 117 9.79 -6.55 -1.23
N SER A 118 8.67 -7.18 -0.85
CA SER A 118 7.75 -7.86 -1.75
C SER A 118 6.32 -7.43 -1.42
N VAL A 119 5.89 -6.29 -1.95
CA VAL A 119 4.53 -5.77 -1.74
C VAL A 119 3.57 -6.50 -2.68
N ASN A 120 2.64 -7.27 -2.13
CA ASN A 120 1.53 -7.80 -2.90
C ASN A 120 0.34 -6.81 -2.93
N LYS A 121 -0.51 -6.92 -3.96
CA LYS A 121 -1.66 -6.02 -4.14
C LYS A 121 -2.64 -6.04 -2.96
N GLU A 122 -2.80 -7.20 -2.30
CA GLU A 122 -3.69 -7.33 -1.15
C GLU A 122 -3.19 -6.56 0.07
N GLN A 123 -1.88 -6.57 0.36
CA GLN A 123 -1.29 -5.79 1.44
C GLN A 123 -1.36 -4.30 1.15
N GLY A 124 -1.04 -3.86 -0.08
CA GLY A 124 -1.16 -2.46 -0.47
C GLY A 124 -2.59 -1.93 -0.26
N ALA A 125 -3.61 -2.74 -0.60
CA ALA A 125 -5.01 -2.37 -0.41
C ALA A 125 -5.45 -2.38 1.06
N LYS A 126 -5.06 -3.39 1.84
CA LYS A 126 -5.41 -3.54 3.27
C LYS A 126 -4.76 -2.45 4.14
N GLU A 127 -3.53 -2.07 3.85
CA GLU A 127 -2.78 -1.13 4.68
C GLU A 127 -3.14 0.35 4.37
N GLN A 128 -3.47 0.68 3.12
CA GLN A 128 -3.91 2.01 2.69
C GLN A 128 -5.43 2.25 2.83
N GLY A 129 -6.19 1.30 3.37
CA GLY A 129 -7.63 1.47 3.61
C GLY A 129 -8.48 1.49 2.34
N MET A 130 -7.98 0.91 1.24
CA MET A 130 -8.71 0.74 -0.03
C MET A 130 -9.27 -0.68 -0.22
N GLY A 131 -9.25 -1.51 0.84
CA GLY A 131 -10.00 -2.76 0.86
C GLY A 131 -11.49 -2.46 0.85
N HIS A 132 -12.12 -2.48 -0.32
CA HIS A 132 -13.56 -2.56 -0.42
C HIS A 132 -13.95 -3.95 0.07
N ASP A 133 -14.39 -4.04 1.32
CA ASP A 133 -15.07 -5.21 1.86
C ASP A 133 -16.34 -5.41 1.03
N HIS A 134 -16.24 -6.23 -0.01
CA HIS A 134 -17.42 -6.69 -0.75
C HIS A 134 -17.90 -8.02 -0.15
N ASP A 135 -18.18 -7.99 1.15
CA ASP A 135 -19.10 -8.93 1.76
C ASP A 135 -20.50 -8.33 1.62
N HIS A 136 -21.07 -8.42 0.41
CA HIS A 136 -22.52 -8.29 0.23
C HIS A 136 -23.13 -9.70 0.20
N ASP A 137 -23.09 -10.36 1.35
CA ASP A 137 -24.15 -11.29 1.72
C ASP A 137 -25.37 -10.45 2.11
N HIS A 138 -26.19 -10.10 1.12
CA HIS A 138 -27.58 -9.73 1.38
C HIS A 138 -28.46 -10.65 0.54
N ASP A 139 -28.88 -11.73 1.20
CA ASP A 139 -30.11 -12.44 0.90
C ASP A 139 -31.23 -11.42 0.67
N HIS A 140 -31.65 -11.28 -0.59
CA HIS A 140 -32.85 -10.54 -0.94
C HIS A 140 -34.04 -11.49 -0.75
N ASP A 141 -34.40 -11.70 0.51
CA ASP A 141 -35.58 -12.43 0.90
C ASP A 141 -36.82 -11.64 0.47
N THR A 142 -37.60 -12.26 -0.39
CA THR A 142 -38.93 -11.83 -0.80
C THR A 142 -39.86 -11.77 0.41
N HIS A 143 -40.39 -10.60 0.74
CA HIS A 143 -41.69 -10.52 1.40
C HIS A 143 -42.58 -9.46 0.75
N GLU A 144 -43.75 -9.93 0.38
CA GLU A 144 -44.83 -9.21 -0.29
C GLU A 144 -45.58 -8.30 0.68
N GLY A 145 -46.21 -7.26 0.11
CA GLY A 145 -47.46 -6.68 0.60
C GLY A 145 -47.35 -5.62 1.69
N GLU A 146 -47.68 -4.38 1.35
CA GLU A 146 -48.87 -3.67 1.89
C GLU A 146 -48.93 -2.25 1.27
N ASP A 147 -49.78 -2.14 0.25
CA ASP A 147 -50.76 -1.08 0.01
C ASP A 147 -50.38 0.38 0.26
N MET A 148 -50.24 1.17 -0.81
CA MET A 148 -50.82 2.53 -0.85
C MET A 148 -51.31 2.86 -2.26
N ASP A 149 -52.63 2.76 -2.40
CA ASP A 149 -53.40 2.98 -3.60
C ASP A 149 -53.75 4.46 -3.79
N ALA A 150 -53.65 4.86 -5.06
CA ALA A 150 -54.41 5.86 -5.81
C ALA A 150 -54.13 7.39 -5.72
N PRO A 151 -54.14 8.07 -6.89
CA PRO A 151 -53.87 9.49 -7.11
C PRO A 151 -55.16 10.33 -7.14
N ASP A 152 -55.04 11.65 -6.97
CA ASP A 152 -56.15 12.58 -7.25
C ASP A 152 -55.76 13.64 -8.29
N GLU A 153 -56.72 13.91 -9.17
CA GLU A 153 -56.66 14.62 -10.44
C GLU A 153 -56.33 16.11 -10.30
N LEU A 154 -55.87 16.73 -11.40
CA LEU A 154 -56.41 18.00 -11.92
C LEU A 154 -55.82 18.26 -13.33
N ALA A 155 -56.65 18.15 -14.37
CA ALA A 155 -56.46 18.76 -15.70
C ALA A 155 -57.51 19.90 -15.86
N PRO A 156 -57.65 20.64 -16.99
CA PRO A 156 -56.83 20.87 -18.20
C PRO A 156 -56.73 22.38 -18.61
N ASP A 157 -56.07 22.65 -19.76
CA ASP A 157 -56.22 23.79 -20.70
C ASP A 157 -56.02 25.26 -20.27
N ASP A 158 -55.05 25.94 -20.93
CA ASP A 158 -55.23 27.18 -21.71
C ASP A 158 -53.87 27.85 -22.00
N ALA A 159 -53.26 27.53 -23.15
CA ALA A 159 -52.15 28.29 -23.73
C ALA A 159 -52.64 29.00 -25.00
N PRO A 160 -52.70 30.35 -25.04
CA PRO A 160 -53.17 31.04 -26.22
C PRO A 160 -52.10 31.18 -27.30
N ASN A 161 -52.53 30.78 -28.50
CA ASN A 161 -52.32 31.40 -29.81
C ASN A 161 -50.92 31.54 -30.43
N ALA A 162 -50.81 30.90 -31.60
CA ALA A 162 -49.95 31.28 -32.71
C ALA A 162 -50.10 32.77 -33.07
N LEU A 163 -49.05 33.37 -33.65
CA LEU A 163 -49.04 33.97 -34.99
C LEU A 163 -47.65 34.59 -35.30
N ASP A 164 -47.02 34.02 -36.32
CA ASP A 164 -46.26 34.65 -37.41
C ASP A 164 -45.62 36.04 -37.22
N SER A 165 -44.30 36.12 -37.44
CA SER A 165 -43.71 36.93 -38.52
C SER A 165 -42.17 36.92 -38.47
N ILE A 166 -41.55 36.19 -39.40
CA ILE A 166 -40.15 36.37 -39.80
C ILE A 166 -40.14 37.30 -41.02
N PRO A 167 -39.43 38.45 -41.04
CA PRO A 167 -39.18 39.17 -42.28
C PRO A 167 -37.98 38.61 -43.03
N ALA A 168 -38.10 38.72 -44.35
CA ALA A 168 -37.31 38.07 -45.38
C ALA A 168 -35.86 38.56 -45.52
N ALA A 169 -35.07 37.67 -46.11
CA ALA A 169 -33.80 37.98 -46.74
C ALA A 169 -33.98 38.96 -47.92
N LYS A 170 -33.04 39.90 -48.03
CA LYS A 170 -32.48 40.37 -49.30
C LYS A 170 -31.04 40.81 -49.11
#